data_AF-A0A2B7ZZZ2-F1
#
_entry.id   AF-A0A2B7ZZZ2-F1
#
_cell.length_a   1.000
_cell.length_b   1.000
_cell.length_c   1.000
_cell.angle_alpha   90.00
_cell.angle_beta   90.00
_cell.angle_gamma   90.00
#
_symmetry.space_group_name_H-M   'P 1'
#
loop_
_entity.id
_entity.type
_entity.pdbx_description
1 polymer ?
#
loop_
_entity_poly.entity_id
_entity_poly.type
_entity_poly.pdbx_seq_one_letter_code
_entity_poly.pdbx_strand_id
1 'polypeptide(L)'
;SQYFLTNETKIKFTHNKNLVPAELKMTVILPQAAGDKVLFEDVMASREEDGTWKSKYADDKRLMSFDSAKLAYFIPGFKILLDPIINEKNFGNLRFQYQFKTKYEVANAQPLNFIYATERALPIQSIDYSTQSAIIIMTIVIPALILLALLIFLAAYGKPRRIRLDIDGYLDSFEKIDYKTDGKLLTPFKAWDIESQNGVDHLLVDGTIKYSSSSFPLNWNSSVYLLLTVEKIPAGFEMFLKHNLQDIKEFGAGTQTAIKKDKNHKLSFAVGIRQTDITKTIIDPELVKFSVEAVIRDSILFIRSEARKTAEYQFHLGADLHDVWVGFDPGTSGSCVAVGSSTDNIILGEDAAKNKIIPSVLVFDKTEEFHPNGIEIPENIYEHGTRAQALFGSEEERYTGSRSIKKLLGFKDVKEIEFDNRNT
;
A
#
# COMPACT_ATOMS: atom_id res chain seq x y z
N SER A 1 -4.93 -21.39 -44.23
CA SER A 1 -4.39 -22.11 -45.40
C SER A 1 -2.86 -22.18 -45.23
N GLN A 2 -2.26 -23.35 -45.40
CA GLN A 2 -0.82 -23.54 -45.18
C GLN A 2 -0.08 -23.34 -46.51
N TYR A 3 0.97 -22.52 -46.50
CA TYR A 3 1.84 -22.38 -47.66
C TYR A 3 2.95 -23.42 -47.58
N PHE A 4 3.20 -24.11 -48.68
CA PHE A 4 4.19 -25.17 -48.80
C PHE A 4 5.29 -24.69 -49.74
N LEU A 5 6.53 -24.75 -49.30
CA LEU A 5 7.69 -24.45 -50.14
C LEU A 5 8.29 -25.78 -50.62
N THR A 6 8.36 -26.00 -51.94
CA THR A 6 9.13 -27.12 -52.47
C THR A 6 10.62 -26.83 -52.37
N ASN A 7 11.46 -27.85 -52.21
CA ASN A 7 12.90 -27.65 -52.27
C ASN A 7 13.39 -27.35 -53.69
N GLU A 8 14.51 -26.66 -53.77
CA GLU A 8 15.28 -26.55 -55.02
C GLU A 8 15.74 -27.93 -55.50
N THR A 9 15.73 -28.13 -56.82
CA THR A 9 16.16 -29.40 -57.39
C THR A 9 16.88 -29.22 -58.72
N LYS A 10 17.58 -30.26 -59.15
CA LYS A 10 18.25 -30.35 -60.45
C LYS A 10 17.80 -31.61 -61.17
N ILE A 11 17.50 -31.47 -62.46
CA ILE A 11 17.20 -32.60 -63.33
C ILE A 11 18.25 -32.65 -64.42
N LYS A 12 18.94 -33.78 -64.50
CA LYS A 12 19.97 -34.05 -65.51
C LYS A 12 19.32 -34.67 -66.74
N PHE A 13 19.58 -34.11 -67.91
CA PHE A 13 19.18 -34.71 -69.18
C PHE A 13 20.39 -35.47 -69.73
N THR A 14 20.20 -36.74 -70.08
CA THR A 14 21.31 -37.57 -70.54
C THR A 14 21.84 -37.11 -71.89
N HIS A 15 21.04 -36.47 -72.76
CA HIS A 15 21.48 -35.95 -74.07
C HIS A 15 20.93 -34.53 -74.41
N ASN A 16 21.88 -33.64 -74.72
CA ASN A 16 21.88 -32.59 -75.75
C ASN A 16 21.43 -31.13 -75.46
N LYS A 17 22.17 -30.20 -76.10
CA LYS A 17 21.98 -28.74 -76.21
C LYS A 17 20.69 -28.33 -76.97
N ASN A 18 20.01 -29.32 -77.54
CA ASN A 18 18.86 -29.18 -78.43
C ASN A 18 17.52 -29.40 -77.72
N LEU A 19 17.57 -29.72 -76.42
CA LEU A 19 16.40 -29.95 -75.60
C LEU A 19 15.96 -28.62 -74.98
N VAL A 20 14.74 -28.21 -75.30
CA VAL A 20 14.21 -26.90 -74.91
C VAL A 20 12.93 -27.12 -74.10
N PRO A 21 13.00 -27.12 -72.75
CA PRO A 21 11.82 -27.15 -71.91
C PRO A 21 11.01 -25.87 -72.12
N ALA A 22 9.69 -26.02 -72.26
CA ALA A 22 8.75 -24.93 -72.49
C ALA A 22 7.78 -24.75 -71.32
N GLU A 23 7.46 -25.83 -70.59
CA GLU A 23 6.53 -25.79 -69.47
C GLU A 23 6.91 -26.84 -68.43
N LEU A 24 6.82 -26.47 -67.15
CA LEU A 24 6.89 -27.36 -66.01
C LEU A 24 5.52 -27.38 -65.31
N LYS A 25 4.87 -28.54 -65.33
CA LYS A 25 3.65 -28.83 -64.57
C LYS A 25 3.99 -29.69 -63.36
N MET A 26 3.38 -29.40 -62.21
CA MET A 26 3.51 -30.20 -61.00
C MET A 26 2.14 -30.69 -60.54
N THR A 27 2.08 -31.97 -60.19
CA THR A 27 0.92 -32.61 -59.58
C THR A 27 1.32 -33.19 -58.23
N VAL A 28 0.59 -32.83 -57.16
CA VAL A 28 0.78 -33.38 -55.82
C VAL A 28 -0.36 -34.34 -55.53
N ILE A 29 -0.01 -35.58 -55.21
CA ILE A 29 -0.95 -36.69 -55.05
C ILE A 29 -0.82 -37.24 -53.64
N LEU A 30 -1.97 -37.50 -53.02
CA LEU A 30 -2.08 -38.33 -51.81
C LEU A 30 -2.57 -39.72 -52.23
N PRO A 31 -1.71 -40.76 -52.18
CA PRO A 31 -2.12 -42.13 -52.41
C PRO A 31 -3.11 -42.58 -51.33
N GLN A 32 -4.23 -43.17 -51.72
CA GLN A 32 -5.20 -43.76 -50.80
C GLN A 32 -5.60 -45.16 -51.30
N ALA A 33 -6.03 -46.03 -50.38
CA ALA A 33 -6.44 -47.39 -50.71
C ALA A 33 -7.62 -47.46 -51.71
N ALA A 34 -8.44 -46.40 -51.78
CA ALA A 34 -9.58 -46.28 -52.69
C ALA A 34 -9.24 -45.56 -54.02
N GLY A 35 -7.98 -45.18 -54.23
CA GLY A 35 -7.53 -44.41 -55.39
C GLY A 35 -6.77 -43.14 -55.00
N ASP A 36 -5.92 -42.66 -55.91
CA ASP A 36 -5.10 -41.48 -55.70
C ASP A 36 -5.94 -40.18 -55.66
N LYS A 37 -5.80 -39.36 -54.61
CA LYS A 37 -6.41 -38.03 -54.54
C LYS A 37 -5.41 -36.98 -55.03
N VAL A 38 -5.74 -36.27 -56.10
CA VAL A 38 -4.97 -35.08 -56.55
C VAL A 38 -5.26 -33.92 -55.61
N LEU A 39 -4.23 -33.41 -54.95
CA LEU A 39 -4.32 -32.29 -54.00
C LEU A 39 -3.98 -30.95 -54.62
N PHE A 40 -3.15 -30.98 -55.65
CA PHE A 40 -2.71 -29.81 -56.39
C PHE A 40 -2.29 -30.25 -57.79
N GLU A 41 -2.69 -29.47 -58.79
CA GLU A 41 -2.24 -29.64 -60.16
C GLU A 41 -2.22 -28.27 -60.84
N ASP A 42 -1.03 -27.78 -61.21
CA ASP A 42 -0.91 -26.53 -61.97
C ASP A 42 0.41 -26.47 -62.76
N VAL A 43 0.47 -25.54 -63.71
CA VAL A 43 1.69 -25.13 -64.40
C VAL A 43 2.50 -24.25 -63.46
N MET A 44 3.64 -24.77 -63.04
CA MET A 44 4.53 -24.11 -62.11
C MET A 44 5.36 -23.03 -62.78
N ALA A 45 5.84 -23.30 -63.99
CA ALA A 45 6.59 -22.33 -64.78
C ALA A 45 6.38 -22.58 -66.27
N SER A 46 6.33 -21.51 -67.05
CA SER A 46 6.26 -21.56 -68.51
C SER A 46 7.28 -20.62 -69.12
N ARG A 47 7.79 -20.99 -70.28
CA ARG A 47 8.77 -20.21 -71.04
C ARG A 47 8.04 -19.32 -72.03
N GLU A 48 8.34 -18.02 -71.99
CA GLU A 48 7.81 -17.01 -72.90
C GLU A 48 8.55 -17.04 -74.25
N GLU A 49 8.04 -16.34 -75.25
CA GLU A 49 8.63 -16.29 -76.61
C GLU A 49 10.04 -15.70 -76.63
N ASP A 50 10.35 -14.79 -75.71
CA ASP A 50 11.69 -14.19 -75.54
C ASP A 50 12.70 -15.14 -74.85
N GLY A 51 12.23 -16.34 -74.48
CA GLY A 51 13.03 -17.37 -73.82
C GLY A 51 13.15 -17.23 -72.30
N THR A 52 12.53 -16.23 -71.68
CA THR A 52 12.47 -16.06 -70.22
C THR A 52 11.43 -16.99 -69.59
N TRP A 53 11.59 -17.27 -68.30
CA TRP A 53 10.64 -18.10 -67.54
C TRP A 53 9.74 -17.23 -66.67
N LYS A 54 8.46 -17.58 -66.62
CA LYS A 54 7.45 -16.95 -65.76
C LYS A 54 6.83 -17.98 -64.82
N SER A 55 6.61 -17.58 -63.57
CA SER A 55 5.87 -18.35 -62.58
C SER A 55 5.04 -17.42 -61.71
N LYS A 56 3.89 -17.90 -61.26
CA LYS A 56 3.07 -17.28 -60.21
C LYS A 56 3.37 -17.83 -58.81
N TYR A 57 4.35 -18.74 -58.71
CA TYR A 57 4.69 -19.49 -57.49
C TYR A 57 6.13 -19.28 -57.00
N ALA A 58 6.93 -18.48 -57.72
CA ALA A 58 8.29 -18.12 -57.34
C ALA A 58 8.61 -16.69 -57.81
N ASP A 59 9.23 -15.91 -56.91
CA ASP A 59 9.47 -14.46 -57.07
C ASP A 59 10.84 -14.13 -57.71
N ASP A 60 11.67 -15.14 -58.02
CA ASP A 60 13.03 -14.93 -58.55
C ASP A 60 13.01 -14.65 -60.07
N LYS A 61 13.90 -13.78 -60.57
CA LYS A 61 14.11 -13.61 -62.02
C LYS A 61 14.87 -14.77 -62.67
N ARG A 62 15.35 -15.76 -61.89
CA ARG A 62 16.05 -16.98 -62.37
C ARG A 62 15.13 -18.21 -62.32
N LEU A 63 13.97 -18.09 -62.95
CA LEU A 63 12.82 -19.01 -62.90
C LEU A 63 12.98 -20.38 -63.60
N MET A 64 14.15 -20.99 -63.46
CA MET A 64 14.72 -22.16 -64.15
C MET A 64 15.89 -21.73 -65.03
N SER A 65 17.03 -22.39 -64.85
CA SER A 65 18.26 -22.11 -65.61
C SER A 65 18.96 -23.40 -65.99
N PHE A 66 19.56 -23.43 -67.17
CA PHE A 66 20.34 -24.58 -67.64
C PHE A 66 21.82 -24.40 -67.25
N ASP A 67 22.31 -25.33 -66.43
CA ASP A 67 23.73 -25.48 -66.14
C ASP A 67 24.36 -26.36 -67.22
N SER A 68 24.98 -25.73 -68.22
CA SER A 68 25.60 -26.42 -69.36
C SER A 68 26.79 -27.30 -68.97
N ALA A 69 27.48 -26.99 -67.86
CA ALA A 69 28.58 -27.81 -67.37
C ALA A 69 28.09 -29.11 -66.73
N LYS A 70 26.90 -29.09 -66.11
CA LYS A 70 26.29 -30.26 -65.45
C LYS A 70 25.21 -30.96 -66.28
N LEU A 71 24.88 -30.40 -67.44
CA LEU A 71 23.77 -30.83 -68.30
C LEU A 71 22.46 -30.96 -67.53
N ALA A 72 22.18 -29.98 -66.65
CA ALA A 72 21.06 -30.04 -65.74
C ALA A 72 20.29 -28.72 -65.69
N TYR A 73 18.97 -28.82 -65.63
CA TYR A 73 18.12 -27.68 -65.31
C TYR A 73 17.97 -27.55 -63.80
N PHE A 74 18.26 -26.36 -63.29
CA PHE A 74 17.88 -25.94 -61.95
C PHE A 74 16.39 -25.61 -61.92
N ILE A 75 15.71 -26.09 -60.89
CA ILE A 75 14.30 -25.81 -60.61
C ILE A 75 14.27 -25.17 -59.22
N PRO A 76 13.79 -23.93 -59.09
CA PRO A 76 13.69 -23.26 -57.81
C PRO A 76 12.63 -23.91 -56.92
N GLY A 77 12.66 -23.58 -55.62
CA GLY A 77 11.55 -23.88 -54.74
C GLY A 77 10.30 -23.07 -55.12
N PHE A 78 9.13 -23.71 -55.11
CA PHE A 78 7.85 -23.08 -55.40
C PHE A 78 6.99 -23.00 -54.13
N LYS A 79 6.34 -21.86 -53.92
CA LYS A 79 5.41 -21.65 -52.81
C LYS A 79 3.98 -21.95 -53.27
N ILE A 80 3.45 -23.10 -52.88
CA ILE A 80 2.10 -23.56 -53.26
C ILE A 80 1.16 -23.62 -52.06
N LEU A 81 -0.14 -23.54 -52.32
CA LEU A 81 -1.18 -23.70 -51.31
C LEU A 81 -1.80 -25.10 -51.46
N LEU A 82 -1.65 -25.98 -50.47
CA LEU A 82 -2.30 -27.29 -50.49
C LEU A 82 -3.57 -27.30 -49.63
N ASP A 83 -4.41 -28.32 -49.88
CA ASP A 83 -5.64 -28.61 -49.14
C ASP A 83 -5.36 -28.70 -47.61
N PRO A 84 -6.16 -28.02 -46.75
CA PRO A 84 -6.01 -28.04 -45.30
C PRO A 84 -6.14 -29.43 -44.65
N ILE A 85 -6.56 -30.47 -45.38
CA ILE A 85 -6.54 -31.86 -44.91
C ILE A 85 -5.12 -32.41 -44.68
N ILE A 86 -4.08 -31.73 -45.19
CA ILE A 86 -2.69 -32.14 -45.03
C ILE A 86 -2.12 -31.67 -43.69
N ASN A 87 -1.60 -32.63 -42.92
CA ASN A 87 -0.90 -32.41 -41.66
C ASN A 87 0.40 -33.25 -41.64
N GLU A 88 1.22 -33.05 -40.61
CA GLU A 88 2.51 -33.73 -40.43
C GLU A 88 2.43 -35.27 -40.52
N LYS A 89 1.30 -35.88 -40.12
CA LYS A 89 1.12 -37.34 -40.13
C LYS A 89 0.91 -37.92 -41.53
N ASN A 90 0.35 -37.15 -42.45
CA ASN A 90 0.00 -37.62 -43.80
C ASN A 90 0.99 -37.12 -44.87
N PHE A 91 1.90 -36.21 -44.52
CA PHE A 91 2.81 -35.57 -45.48
C PHE A 91 3.85 -36.53 -46.06
N GLY A 92 4.39 -37.46 -45.25
CA GLY A 92 5.39 -38.44 -45.69
C GLY A 92 4.91 -39.37 -46.81
N ASN A 93 3.60 -39.41 -47.07
CA ASN A 93 2.98 -40.23 -48.11
C ASN A 93 2.67 -39.46 -49.40
N LEU A 94 3.01 -38.18 -49.51
CA LEU A 94 2.74 -37.40 -50.71
C LEU A 94 3.68 -37.75 -51.86
N ARG A 95 3.10 -37.90 -53.06
CA ARG A 95 3.83 -38.12 -54.31
C ARG A 95 3.81 -36.85 -55.15
N PHE A 96 5.01 -36.35 -55.49
CA PHE A 96 5.18 -35.19 -56.35
C PHE A 96 5.54 -35.65 -57.76
N GLN A 97 4.65 -35.41 -58.71
CA GLN A 97 4.89 -35.69 -60.13
C GLN A 97 5.24 -34.39 -60.85
N TYR A 98 6.33 -34.40 -61.60
CA TYR A 98 6.77 -33.29 -62.43
C TYR A 98 6.66 -33.70 -63.90
N GLN A 99 5.97 -32.90 -64.70
CA GLN A 99 5.84 -33.08 -66.14
C GLN A 99 6.47 -31.89 -66.87
N PHE A 100 7.39 -32.18 -67.78
CA PHE A 100 8.08 -31.20 -68.60
C PHE A 100 7.60 -31.32 -70.04
N LYS A 101 6.87 -30.30 -70.52
CA LYS A 101 6.63 -30.18 -71.96
C LYS A 101 7.88 -29.63 -72.59
N THR A 102 8.44 -30.42 -73.49
CA THR A 102 9.77 -30.18 -74.06
C THR A 102 9.72 -30.34 -75.56
N LYS A 103 10.46 -29.50 -76.27
CA LYS A 103 10.72 -29.65 -77.71
C LYS A 103 12.18 -30.03 -77.94
N TYR A 104 12.42 -30.94 -78.86
CA TYR A 104 13.74 -31.28 -79.37
C TYR A 104 13.93 -30.60 -80.73
N GLU A 105 14.88 -29.67 -80.80
CA GLU A 105 15.15 -28.89 -82.01
C GLU A 105 16.35 -29.46 -82.76
N VAL A 106 16.19 -29.73 -84.06
CA VAL A 106 17.28 -30.15 -84.94
C VAL A 106 17.35 -29.16 -86.10
N ALA A 107 18.56 -28.76 -86.47
CA ALA A 107 18.75 -27.85 -87.60
C ALA A 107 18.08 -28.43 -88.86
N ASN A 108 17.24 -27.61 -89.52
CA ASN A 108 16.53 -27.94 -90.75
C ASN A 108 15.49 -29.08 -90.64
N ALA A 109 14.93 -29.36 -89.44
CA ALA A 109 13.82 -30.28 -89.25
C ALA A 109 12.71 -29.70 -88.37
N GLN A 110 11.50 -30.24 -88.49
CA GLN A 110 10.39 -29.89 -87.58
C GLN A 110 10.72 -30.34 -86.15
N PRO A 111 10.49 -29.50 -85.12
CA PRO A 111 10.75 -29.86 -83.73
C PRO A 111 9.90 -31.06 -83.29
N LEU A 112 10.51 -31.99 -82.53
CA LEU A 112 9.78 -33.08 -81.91
C LEU A 112 9.31 -32.66 -80.52
N ASN A 113 8.00 -32.60 -80.32
CA ASN A 113 7.40 -32.29 -79.02
C ASN A 113 7.14 -33.58 -78.23
N PHE A 114 7.55 -33.60 -76.97
CA PHE A 114 7.28 -34.72 -76.07
C PHE A 114 7.15 -34.24 -74.61
N ILE A 115 6.55 -35.09 -73.78
CA ILE A 115 6.38 -34.83 -72.35
C ILE A 115 7.28 -35.79 -71.59
N TYR A 116 8.16 -35.24 -70.76
CA TYR A 116 8.96 -36.03 -69.82
C TYR A 116 8.32 -35.97 -68.44
N ALA A 117 8.00 -37.11 -67.84
CA ALA A 117 7.42 -37.20 -66.50
C ALA A 117 8.39 -37.88 -65.52
N THR A 118 8.48 -37.36 -64.30
CA THR A 118 9.26 -37.96 -63.21
C THR A 118 8.57 -37.77 -61.87
N GLU A 119 8.81 -38.69 -60.94
CA GLU A 119 8.23 -38.67 -59.60
C GLU A 119 9.31 -38.47 -58.53
N ARG A 120 8.97 -37.73 -57.46
CA ARG A 120 9.83 -37.59 -56.28
C ARG A 120 9.04 -37.58 -54.98
N ALA A 121 9.69 -38.10 -53.94
CA ALA A 121 9.33 -37.85 -52.56
C ALA A 121 10.10 -36.63 -52.04
N LEU A 122 9.45 -35.78 -51.23
CA LEU A 122 10.10 -34.65 -50.56
C LEU A 122 10.34 -34.97 -49.07
N PRO A 123 11.46 -34.52 -48.48
CA PRO A 123 11.75 -34.71 -47.06
C PRO A 123 10.81 -33.87 -46.18
N ILE A 124 10.32 -34.42 -45.06
CA ILE A 124 9.41 -33.73 -44.12
C ILE A 124 10.03 -32.43 -43.57
N GLN A 125 11.36 -32.33 -43.47
CA GLN A 125 12.04 -31.15 -42.93
C GLN A 125 11.92 -29.90 -43.83
N SER A 126 11.40 -29.99 -45.05
CA SER A 126 11.23 -28.84 -45.95
C SER A 126 9.93 -28.06 -45.72
N ILE A 127 9.27 -28.23 -44.58
CA ILE A 127 7.96 -27.65 -44.29
C ILE A 127 8.04 -26.75 -43.07
N ASP A 128 7.66 -25.49 -43.23
CA ASP A 128 7.43 -24.56 -42.13
C ASP A 128 5.95 -24.62 -41.72
N TYR A 129 5.68 -25.24 -40.56
CA TYR A 129 4.34 -25.39 -40.01
C TYR A 129 3.90 -24.21 -39.13
N SER A 130 4.59 -23.07 -39.16
CA SER A 130 4.20 -21.87 -38.39
C SER A 130 2.78 -21.42 -38.75
N THR A 131 1.81 -21.82 -37.92
CA THR A 131 0.42 -21.38 -38.08
C THR A 131 0.33 -19.89 -37.73
N GLN A 132 -0.54 -19.15 -38.41
CA GLN A 132 -0.83 -17.75 -38.06
C GLN A 132 -1.18 -17.59 -36.57
N SER A 133 -1.83 -18.60 -35.97
CA SER A 133 -2.13 -18.65 -34.55
C SER A 133 -0.89 -18.68 -33.66
N ALA A 134 0.15 -19.46 -34.00
CA ALA A 134 1.40 -19.51 -33.26
C ALA A 134 2.13 -18.15 -33.30
N ILE A 135 2.13 -17.50 -34.47
CA ILE A 135 2.71 -16.17 -34.63
C ILE A 135 1.98 -15.15 -33.76
N ILE A 136 0.64 -15.12 -33.78
CA ILE A 136 -0.17 -14.21 -32.94
C ILE A 136 0.10 -14.43 -31.45
N ILE A 137 0.18 -15.69 -31.00
CA ILE A 137 0.46 -16.00 -29.59
C ILE A 137 1.83 -15.47 -29.19
N MET A 138 2.88 -15.73 -29.97
CA MET A 138 4.25 -15.33 -29.63
C MET A 138 4.47 -13.82 -29.72
N THR A 139 3.86 -13.15 -30.69
CA THR A 139 4.14 -11.73 -30.97
C THR A 139 3.19 -10.77 -30.29
N ILE A 140 1.98 -11.19 -29.92
CA ILE A 140 0.95 -10.32 -29.33
C ILE A 140 0.58 -10.79 -27.93
N VAL A 141 0.14 -12.05 -27.79
CA VAL A 141 -0.42 -12.53 -26.51
C VAL A 141 0.63 -12.58 -25.41
N ILE A 142 1.79 -13.20 -25.68
CA ILE A 142 2.87 -13.32 -24.68
C ILE A 142 3.39 -11.94 -24.25
N PRO A 143 3.75 -11.01 -25.16
CA PRO A 143 4.18 -9.67 -24.76
C PRO A 143 3.12 -8.89 -23.98
N ALA A 144 1.84 -9.00 -24.34
CA ALA A 144 0.75 -8.36 -23.61
C ALA A 144 0.62 -8.91 -22.17
N LEU A 145 0.76 -10.22 -21.98
CA LEU A 145 0.76 -10.85 -20.65
C LEU A 145 1.96 -10.42 -19.81
N ILE A 146 3.16 -10.34 -20.41
CA ILE A 146 4.37 -9.85 -19.74
C ILE A 146 4.19 -8.40 -19.31
N LEU A 147 3.66 -7.54 -20.19
CA LEU A 147 3.39 -6.14 -19.86
C LEU A 147 2.37 -6.02 -18.72
N LEU A 148 1.30 -6.81 -18.75
CA LEU A 148 0.31 -6.82 -17.68
C LEU A 148 0.92 -7.27 -16.34
N ALA A 149 1.72 -8.34 -16.36
CA ALA A 149 2.42 -8.82 -15.16
C ALA A 149 3.39 -7.77 -14.60
N LEU A 150 4.10 -7.05 -15.48
CA LEU A 150 4.99 -5.95 -15.10
C LEU A 150 4.21 -4.80 -14.45
N LEU A 151 3.07 -4.41 -15.02
CA LEU A 151 2.21 -3.37 -14.45
C LEU A 151 1.66 -3.75 -13.07
N ILE A 152 1.25 -5.02 -12.89
CA ILE A 152 0.80 -5.55 -11.60
C ILE A 152 1.96 -5.53 -10.58
N PHE A 153 3.14 -5.99 -10.97
CA PHE A 153 4.33 -6.00 -10.11
C PHE A 153 4.71 -4.58 -9.69
N LEU A 154 4.78 -3.65 -10.63
CA LEU A 154 5.06 -2.24 -10.37
C LEU A 154 4.01 -1.69 -9.40
N ALA A 155 2.72 -1.83 -9.71
CA ALA A 155 1.64 -1.34 -8.84
C ALA A 155 1.74 -1.91 -7.42
N ALA A 156 2.07 -3.20 -7.27
CA ALA A 156 2.29 -3.81 -5.95
C ALA A 156 3.49 -3.22 -5.21
N TYR A 157 4.58 -2.93 -5.91
CA TYR A 157 5.79 -2.34 -5.33
C TYR A 157 5.61 -0.87 -4.94
N GLY A 158 4.72 -0.15 -5.61
CA GLY A 158 4.39 1.26 -5.33
C GLY A 158 3.45 1.49 -4.13
N LYS A 159 2.98 0.43 -3.45
CA LYS A 159 1.95 0.54 -2.40
C LYS A 159 2.38 1.41 -1.21
N PRO A 160 1.42 2.13 -0.57
CA PRO A 160 1.64 2.78 0.72
C PRO A 160 1.88 1.70 1.80
N ARG A 161 2.94 1.86 2.60
CA ARG A 161 3.37 0.88 3.60
C ARG A 161 3.04 1.31 5.02
N ARG A 162 3.19 2.60 5.32
CA ARG A 162 3.04 3.12 6.68
C ARG A 162 2.58 4.56 6.68
N ILE A 163 1.75 4.90 7.65
CA ILE A 163 1.41 6.27 8.00
C ILE A 163 2.12 6.60 9.32
N ARG A 164 2.71 7.77 9.39
CA ARG A 164 3.14 8.40 10.66
C ARG A 164 2.23 9.60 10.90
N LEU A 165 1.79 9.75 12.14
CA LEU A 165 1.00 10.85 12.64
C LEU A 165 1.64 11.26 13.96
N ASP A 166 1.88 12.55 14.10
CA ASP A 166 2.47 13.17 15.27
C ASP A 166 1.57 14.38 15.61
N ILE A 167 1.10 14.45 16.87
CA ILE A 167 0.26 15.54 17.36
C ILE A 167 1.18 16.48 18.14
N ASP A 168 1.23 17.74 17.73
CA ASP A 168 1.96 18.79 18.43
C ASP A 168 1.20 19.11 19.72
N GLY A 169 1.63 18.46 20.81
CA GLY A 169 1.03 18.63 22.12
C GLY A 169 1.26 20.03 22.70
N TYR A 170 0.56 20.30 23.80
CA TYR A 170 0.78 21.51 24.58
C TYR A 170 2.12 21.45 25.31
N LEU A 171 2.80 22.60 25.36
CA LEU A 171 4.07 22.75 26.09
C LEU A 171 3.83 22.80 27.60
N ASP A 172 2.73 23.43 28.01
CA ASP A 172 2.37 23.52 29.42
C ASP A 172 2.04 22.14 29.94
N SER A 173 2.50 21.86 31.15
CA SER A 173 2.28 20.59 31.81
C SER A 173 2.36 20.76 33.31
N PHE A 174 1.68 19.90 34.05
CA PHE A 174 1.93 19.73 35.47
C PHE A 174 2.62 18.39 35.71
N GLU A 175 3.55 18.39 36.67
CA GLU A 175 4.20 17.16 37.11
C GLU A 175 3.30 16.43 38.10
N LYS A 176 2.99 15.18 37.82
CA LYS A 176 2.46 14.24 38.80
C LYS A 176 3.52 13.20 39.10
N ILE A 177 3.69 12.84 40.37
CA ILE A 177 4.56 11.73 40.74
C ILE A 177 3.78 10.42 40.48
N ASP A 178 4.32 9.54 39.64
CA ASP A 178 3.81 8.18 39.48
C ASP A 178 4.43 7.29 40.56
N TYR A 179 3.68 7.10 41.65
CA TYR A 179 4.10 6.36 42.83
C TYR A 179 4.29 4.86 42.59
N LYS A 180 3.92 4.30 41.42
CA LYS A 180 4.19 2.89 41.09
C LYS A 180 5.55 2.67 40.44
N THR A 181 6.13 3.72 39.85
CA THR A 181 7.37 3.64 39.07
C THR A 181 8.45 4.60 39.56
N ASP A 182 8.18 5.38 40.62
CA ASP A 182 9.01 6.49 41.14
C ASP A 182 9.36 7.55 40.07
N GLY A 183 8.64 7.54 38.94
CA GLY A 183 8.86 8.43 37.81
C GLY A 183 8.08 9.74 37.93
N LYS A 184 8.69 10.85 37.50
CA LYS A 184 7.95 12.07 37.21
C LYS A 184 7.12 11.85 35.94
N LEU A 185 5.80 11.97 36.05
CA LEU A 185 4.89 11.97 34.91
C LEU A 185 4.51 13.41 34.57
N LEU A 186 5.07 13.93 33.49
CA LEU A 186 4.63 15.19 32.91
C LEU A 186 3.27 14.97 32.25
N THR A 187 2.25 15.67 32.73
CA THR A 187 0.91 15.61 32.19
C THR A 187 0.64 16.90 31.42
N PRO A 188 0.40 16.86 30.10
CA PRO A 188 0.09 18.05 29.32
C PRO A 188 -1.13 18.79 29.87
N PHE A 189 -1.05 20.11 29.87
CA PHE A 189 -2.04 21.02 30.41
C PHE A 189 -2.33 22.13 29.39
N LYS A 190 -3.56 22.63 29.40
CA LYS A 190 -3.95 23.80 28.64
C LYS A 190 -4.79 24.72 29.52
N ALA A 191 -4.26 25.92 29.76
CA ALA A 191 -5.03 27.02 30.31
C ALA A 191 -6.12 27.43 29.32
N TRP A 192 -7.35 27.54 29.79
CA TRP A 192 -8.49 27.95 28.99
C TRP A 192 -9.01 29.30 29.46
N ASP A 193 -9.00 30.25 28.53
CA ASP A 193 -9.60 31.56 28.71
C ASP A 193 -10.35 31.92 27.44
N ILE A 194 -11.65 32.15 27.59
CA ILE A 194 -12.56 32.41 26.48
C ILE A 194 -12.25 33.74 25.79
N GLU A 195 -11.74 34.73 26.54
CA GLU A 195 -11.44 36.08 26.03
C GLU A 195 -10.18 36.07 25.15
N SER A 196 -9.11 35.41 25.60
CA SER A 196 -7.87 35.32 24.83
C SER A 196 -7.96 34.41 23.60
N GLN A 197 -8.85 33.41 23.61
CA GLN A 197 -8.89 32.37 22.57
C GLN A 197 -10.04 32.55 21.58
N ASN A 198 -10.85 33.61 21.67
CA ASN A 198 -12.11 33.73 20.93
C ASN A 198 -12.97 32.45 21.03
N GLY A 199 -12.85 31.73 22.16
CA GLY A 199 -13.51 30.45 22.43
C GLY A 199 -12.97 29.22 21.68
N VAL A 200 -11.83 29.29 20.96
CA VAL A 200 -11.29 28.16 20.17
C VAL A 200 -9.77 28.05 20.25
N ASP A 201 -9.27 26.83 20.45
CA ASP A 201 -7.85 26.50 20.34
C ASP A 201 -7.61 25.34 19.37
N HIS A 202 -6.38 25.22 18.85
CA HIS A 202 -6.02 24.23 17.85
C HIS A 202 -4.72 23.50 18.18
N LEU A 203 -4.77 22.16 18.10
CA LEU A 203 -3.61 21.29 18.08
C LEU A 203 -3.25 20.97 16.64
N LEU A 204 -2.00 21.21 16.25
CA LEU A 204 -1.50 20.83 14.94
C LEU A 204 -1.19 19.34 14.93
N VAL A 205 -1.55 18.69 13.82
CA VAL A 205 -1.26 17.29 13.59
C VAL A 205 -0.56 17.16 12.26
N ASP A 206 0.68 16.72 12.33
CA ASP A 206 1.50 16.46 11.17
C ASP A 206 1.57 14.97 10.90
N GLY A 207 1.65 14.63 9.62
CA GLY A 207 1.71 13.25 9.19
C GLY A 207 2.58 13.07 7.97
N THR A 208 3.04 11.85 7.76
CA THR A 208 3.78 11.48 6.55
C THR A 208 3.45 10.07 6.14
N ILE A 209 3.19 9.88 4.85
CA ILE A 209 2.94 8.58 4.25
C ILE A 209 4.25 8.05 3.67
N LYS A 210 4.64 6.86 4.12
CA LYS A 210 5.79 6.14 3.59
C LYS A 210 5.33 5.07 2.62
N TYR A 211 5.78 5.22 1.37
CA TYR A 211 5.62 4.24 0.31
C TYR A 211 6.80 3.27 0.31
N SER A 212 6.62 2.08 -0.26
CA SER A 212 7.71 1.09 -0.36
C SER A 212 8.80 1.50 -1.36
N SER A 213 8.48 2.39 -2.30
CA SER A 213 9.43 3.04 -3.21
C SER A 213 9.18 4.54 -3.26
N SER A 214 10.26 5.34 -3.19
CA SER A 214 10.20 6.81 -3.28
C SER A 214 10.10 7.32 -4.72
N SER A 215 10.50 6.52 -5.70
CA SER A 215 10.46 6.86 -7.13
C SER A 215 9.59 5.83 -7.83
N PHE A 216 8.29 6.14 -7.97
CA PHE A 216 7.34 5.25 -8.60
C PHE A 216 6.69 5.91 -9.82
N PRO A 217 6.80 5.32 -11.03
CA PRO A 217 6.30 5.93 -12.26
C PRO A 217 4.76 5.95 -12.35
N LEU A 218 4.07 5.10 -11.59
CA LEU A 218 2.60 5.03 -11.56
C LEU A 218 2.09 5.63 -10.25
N ASN A 219 2.00 6.95 -10.16
CA ASN A 219 1.73 7.64 -8.90
C ASN A 219 0.46 7.11 -8.20
N TRP A 220 0.59 6.49 -7.01
CA TRP A 220 -0.56 6.17 -6.17
C TRP A 220 -1.12 7.51 -5.64
N ASN A 221 -2.21 7.97 -6.25
CA ASN A 221 -2.92 9.18 -5.81
C ASN A 221 -3.78 8.85 -4.60
N SER A 222 -3.09 8.55 -3.49
CA SER A 222 -3.72 8.00 -2.32
C SER A 222 -4.69 8.97 -1.66
N SER A 223 -5.96 8.56 -1.51
CA SER A 223 -6.92 9.30 -0.70
C SER A 223 -6.72 8.94 0.77
N VAL A 224 -6.56 9.96 1.61
CA VAL A 224 -6.41 9.80 3.05
C VAL A 224 -7.67 10.28 3.71
N TYR A 225 -8.19 9.46 4.63
CA TYR A 225 -9.36 9.79 5.42
C TYR A 225 -8.95 9.89 6.88
N LEU A 226 -9.44 10.92 7.55
CA LEU A 226 -9.25 11.16 8.97
C LEU A 226 -10.57 10.92 9.71
N LEU A 227 -10.47 10.39 10.91
CA LEU A 227 -11.59 10.22 11.82
C LEU A 227 -11.14 10.66 13.22
N LEU A 228 -11.81 11.68 13.76
CA LEU A 228 -11.64 12.10 15.14
C LEU A 228 -12.63 11.34 16.03
N THR A 229 -12.11 10.73 17.10
CA THR A 229 -12.90 10.08 18.14
C THR A 229 -12.60 10.75 19.47
N VAL A 230 -13.64 11.29 20.11
CA VAL A 230 -13.52 11.95 21.42
C VAL A 230 -13.99 10.97 22.48
N GLU A 231 -13.10 10.60 23.40
CA GLU A 231 -13.40 9.69 24.50
C GLU A 231 -13.88 10.44 25.74
N LYS A 232 -13.25 11.58 26.03
CA LYS A 232 -13.59 12.44 27.17
C LYS A 232 -13.36 13.90 26.83
N ILE A 233 -14.31 14.75 27.18
CA ILE A 233 -14.23 16.20 27.06
C ILE A 233 -15.14 16.85 28.12
N PRO A 234 -14.79 18.04 28.67
CA PRO A 234 -15.64 18.78 29.59
C PRO A 234 -17.01 19.12 28.99
N ALA A 235 -18.01 19.26 29.85
CA ALA A 235 -19.34 19.69 29.42
C ALA A 235 -19.31 21.13 28.90
N GLY A 236 -20.01 21.41 27.80
CA GLY A 236 -19.99 22.73 27.16
C GLY A 236 -18.79 22.94 26.23
N PHE A 237 -18.05 21.87 25.90
CA PHE A 237 -16.98 21.89 24.92
C PHE A 237 -17.23 20.88 23.80
N GLU A 238 -16.65 21.14 22.64
CA GLU A 238 -16.65 20.22 21.50
C GLU A 238 -15.28 20.18 20.83
N MET A 239 -15.03 19.09 20.09
CA MET A 239 -13.84 18.98 19.23
C MET A 239 -14.23 18.74 17.78
N PHE A 240 -13.40 19.25 16.89
CA PHE A 240 -13.58 19.12 15.45
C PHE A 240 -12.23 19.04 14.74
N LEU A 241 -12.26 18.62 13.48
CA LEU A 241 -11.13 18.63 12.56
C LEU A 241 -11.24 19.79 11.58
N LYS A 242 -10.09 20.34 11.21
CA LYS A 242 -9.92 21.27 10.08
C LYS A 242 -8.76 20.80 9.23
N HIS A 243 -8.84 20.91 7.91
CA HIS A 243 -7.68 20.56 7.08
C HIS A 243 -6.52 21.53 7.24
N ASN A 244 -6.81 22.79 7.59
CA ASN A 244 -5.82 23.81 7.89
C ASN A 244 -6.43 24.85 8.84
N LEU A 245 -5.60 25.60 9.56
CA LEU A 245 -6.04 26.64 10.50
C LEU A 245 -6.92 27.70 9.83
N GLN A 246 -6.66 27.99 8.55
CA GLN A 246 -7.36 29.01 7.75
C GLN A 246 -8.69 28.54 7.15
N ASP A 247 -8.98 27.23 7.16
CA ASP A 247 -10.20 26.71 6.55
C ASP A 247 -11.43 27.15 7.36
N ILE A 248 -12.54 27.42 6.69
CA ILE A 248 -13.82 27.74 7.36
C ILE A 248 -14.56 26.46 7.73
N LYS A 249 -14.32 25.37 6.98
CA LYS A 249 -15.06 24.12 7.15
C LYS A 249 -14.48 23.31 8.31
N GLU A 250 -15.36 22.99 9.25
CA GLU A 250 -15.09 22.14 10.41
C GLU A 250 -15.81 20.79 10.24
N PHE A 251 -15.20 19.73 10.78
CA PHE A 251 -15.75 18.38 10.76
C PHE A 251 -15.82 17.83 12.18
N GLY A 252 -17.02 17.61 12.70
CA GLY A 252 -17.21 17.11 14.06
C GLY A 252 -16.69 15.69 14.27
N ALA A 253 -16.55 15.30 15.53
CA ALA A 253 -16.19 13.93 15.92
C ALA A 253 -17.10 12.88 15.25
N GLY A 254 -16.53 11.73 14.89
CA GLY A 254 -17.23 10.66 14.17
C GLY A 254 -17.40 10.88 12.66
N THR A 255 -17.06 12.05 12.12
CA THR A 255 -17.18 12.34 10.69
C THR A 255 -15.91 11.95 9.93
N GLN A 256 -16.02 10.96 9.03
CA GLN A 256 -14.91 10.60 8.15
C GLN A 256 -14.62 11.72 7.14
N THR A 257 -13.40 12.25 7.17
CA THR A 257 -13.02 13.48 6.44
C THR A 257 -11.85 13.21 5.51
N ALA A 258 -11.99 13.52 4.23
CA ALA A 258 -10.93 13.30 3.23
C ALA A 258 -9.93 14.46 3.22
N ILE A 259 -8.65 14.17 3.44
CA ILE A 259 -7.57 15.15 3.42
C ILE A 259 -6.62 14.94 2.23
N LYS A 260 -6.10 16.06 1.70
CA LYS A 260 -5.11 16.03 0.64
C LYS A 260 -3.70 15.97 1.24
N LYS A 261 -2.88 15.06 0.72
CA LYS A 261 -1.43 15.06 0.94
C LYS A 261 -0.74 16.05 0.01
N ASP A 262 0.40 16.57 0.44
CA ASP A 262 1.27 17.38 -0.41
C ASP A 262 2.06 16.51 -1.43
N LYS A 263 2.89 17.16 -2.25
CA LYS A 263 3.74 16.48 -3.23
C LYS A 263 4.79 15.56 -2.59
N ASN A 264 5.16 15.82 -1.34
CA ASN A 264 6.13 15.04 -0.56
C ASN A 264 5.44 13.99 0.34
N HIS A 265 4.14 13.77 0.14
CA HIS A 265 3.33 12.82 0.91
C HIS A 265 3.20 13.16 2.40
N LYS A 266 3.35 14.44 2.74
CA LYS A 266 3.04 14.99 4.05
C LYS A 266 1.56 15.33 4.16
N LEU A 267 1.07 15.23 5.38
CA LEU A 267 -0.27 15.58 5.81
C LEU A 267 -0.11 16.62 6.91
N SER A 268 -0.95 17.64 6.92
CA SER A 268 -1.02 18.58 8.04
C SER A 268 -2.48 18.97 8.19
N PHE A 269 -2.98 18.94 9.43
CA PHE A 269 -4.34 19.31 9.78
C PHE A 269 -4.38 19.79 11.23
N ALA A 270 -5.52 20.35 11.63
CA ALA A 270 -5.72 20.82 12.99
C ALA A 270 -6.87 20.07 13.66
N VAL A 271 -6.68 19.71 14.92
CA VAL A 271 -7.74 19.31 15.83
C VAL A 271 -8.10 20.55 16.64
N GLY A 272 -9.29 21.08 16.42
CA GLY A 272 -9.81 22.21 17.18
C GLY A 272 -10.59 21.74 18.39
N ILE A 273 -10.48 22.51 19.48
CA ILE A 273 -11.36 22.43 20.65
C ILE A 273 -12.04 23.80 20.80
N ARG A 274 -13.35 23.79 21.06
CA ARG A 274 -14.15 25.02 21.24
C ARG A 274 -15.05 24.88 22.45
N GLN A 275 -15.20 25.98 23.17
CA GLN A 275 -16.25 26.12 24.17
C GLN A 275 -17.56 26.55 23.49
N THR A 276 -18.58 25.71 23.58
CA THR A 276 -19.91 25.94 23.01
C THR A 276 -20.89 26.57 24.00
N ASP A 277 -20.70 26.34 25.29
CA ASP A 277 -21.49 26.94 26.37
C ASP A 277 -20.62 27.92 27.17
N ILE A 278 -20.80 29.22 26.89
CA ILE A 278 -20.06 30.30 27.55
C ILE A 278 -20.33 30.41 29.05
N THR A 279 -21.38 29.77 29.56
CA THR A 279 -21.69 29.78 31.00
C THR A 279 -20.88 28.75 31.78
N LYS A 280 -20.22 27.82 31.09
CA LYS A 280 -19.37 26.81 31.72
C LYS A 280 -17.98 27.38 31.99
N THR A 281 -17.60 27.41 33.26
CA THR A 281 -16.23 27.74 33.67
C THR A 281 -15.55 26.47 34.17
N ILE A 282 -14.30 26.28 33.76
CA ILE A 282 -13.47 25.18 34.23
C ILE A 282 -12.79 25.65 35.51
N ILE A 283 -13.27 25.14 36.65
CA ILE A 283 -12.74 25.51 37.97
C ILE A 283 -11.58 24.57 38.33
N ASP A 284 -11.79 23.27 38.15
CA ASP A 284 -10.78 22.23 38.37
C ASP A 284 -10.26 21.68 37.04
N PRO A 285 -8.98 21.25 36.96
CA PRO A 285 -8.45 20.62 35.75
C PRO A 285 -9.26 19.39 35.32
N GLU A 286 -9.85 19.45 34.13
CA GLU A 286 -10.65 18.37 33.57
C GLU A 286 -9.90 17.66 32.44
N LEU A 287 -9.95 16.33 32.43
CA LEU A 287 -9.28 15.51 31.42
C LEU A 287 -10.00 15.58 30.06
N VAL A 288 -9.25 15.95 29.02
CA VAL A 288 -9.60 15.79 27.61
C VAL A 288 -8.84 14.59 27.06
N LYS A 289 -9.54 13.67 26.39
CA LYS A 289 -8.96 12.47 25.77
C LYS A 289 -9.61 12.22 24.41
N PHE A 290 -8.78 12.10 23.38
CA PHE A 290 -9.24 11.83 22.02
C PHE A 290 -8.20 11.04 21.22
N SER A 291 -8.63 10.54 20.06
CA SER A 291 -7.77 9.92 19.07
C SER A 291 -8.09 10.38 17.66
N VAL A 292 -7.08 10.37 16.80
CA VAL A 292 -7.23 10.59 15.37
C VAL A 292 -6.76 9.35 14.63
N GLU A 293 -7.67 8.73 13.88
CA GLU A 293 -7.35 7.65 12.94
C GLU A 293 -7.14 8.22 11.55
N ALA A 294 -5.99 7.94 10.92
CA ALA A 294 -5.79 8.12 9.50
C ALA A 294 -5.87 6.78 8.76
N VAL A 295 -6.65 6.76 7.69
CA VAL A 295 -6.87 5.59 6.84
C VAL A 295 -6.55 5.96 5.40
N ILE A 296 -5.63 5.22 4.77
CA ILE A 296 -5.43 5.26 3.32
C ILE A 296 -6.20 4.10 2.70
N ARG A 297 -7.04 4.38 1.71
CA ARG A 297 -7.74 3.36 0.91
C ARG A 297 -7.54 3.63 -0.56
N ASP A 298 -6.81 2.74 -1.21
CA ASP A 298 -6.50 2.88 -2.62
C ASP A 298 -6.75 1.61 -3.42
N SER A 299 -7.07 1.82 -4.69
CA SER A 299 -7.19 0.77 -5.69
C SER A 299 -6.57 1.20 -7.02
N ILE A 300 -5.65 0.40 -7.56
CA ILE A 300 -5.14 0.52 -8.93
C ILE A 300 -5.24 -0.85 -9.58
N LEU A 301 -5.84 -0.92 -10.78
CA LEU A 301 -6.16 -2.18 -11.47
C LEU A 301 -6.98 -3.12 -10.56
N PHE A 302 -6.44 -4.28 -10.21
CA PHE A 302 -7.04 -5.29 -9.32
C PHE A 302 -6.42 -5.29 -7.91
N ILE A 303 -5.53 -4.34 -7.62
CA ILE A 303 -4.77 -4.30 -6.39
C ILE A 303 -5.41 -3.28 -5.44
N ARG A 304 -5.88 -3.76 -4.30
CA ARG A 304 -6.33 -2.93 -3.19
C ARG A 304 -5.23 -2.79 -2.15
N SER A 305 -5.15 -1.63 -1.53
CA SER A 305 -4.25 -1.36 -0.41
C SER A 305 -5.01 -0.56 0.64
N GLU A 306 -4.91 -0.99 1.89
CA GLU A 306 -5.41 -0.25 3.04
C GLU A 306 -4.30 -0.16 4.10
N ALA A 307 -4.09 1.03 4.64
CA ALA A 307 -3.19 1.26 5.76
C ALA A 307 -3.87 2.17 6.77
N ARG A 308 -3.72 1.86 8.06
CA ARG A 308 -4.35 2.59 9.16
C ARG A 308 -3.32 2.98 10.20
N LYS A 309 -3.50 4.15 10.81
CA LYS A 309 -2.72 4.57 11.97
C LYS A 309 -3.59 5.44 12.87
N THR A 310 -3.65 5.07 14.14
CA THR A 310 -4.25 5.88 15.20
C THR A 310 -3.14 6.57 16.00
N ALA A 311 -3.36 7.85 16.28
CA ALA A 311 -2.62 8.64 17.26
C ALA A 311 -3.59 9.02 18.38
N GLU A 312 -3.22 8.69 19.62
CA GLU A 312 -3.99 9.01 20.82
C GLU A 312 -3.32 10.19 21.53
N TYR A 313 -4.12 11.09 22.09
CA TYR A 313 -3.61 12.21 22.86
C TYR A 313 -4.57 12.55 24.00
N GLN A 314 -3.97 12.98 25.12
CA GLN A 314 -4.69 13.39 26.31
C GLN A 314 -3.98 14.57 26.96
N PHE A 315 -4.76 15.48 27.51
CA PHE A 315 -4.29 16.64 28.26
C PHE A 315 -5.37 17.05 29.27
N HIS A 316 -5.01 17.87 30.25
CA HIS A 316 -6.01 18.49 31.11
C HIS A 316 -6.25 19.92 30.67
N LEU A 317 -7.51 20.33 30.70
CA LEU A 317 -7.95 21.68 30.44
C LEU A 317 -8.33 22.31 31.78
N GLY A 318 -7.88 23.54 32.06
CA GLY A 318 -8.06 24.18 33.36
C GLY A 318 -7.99 25.70 33.27
N ALA A 319 -8.21 26.38 34.39
CA ALA A 319 -7.91 27.81 34.49
C ALA A 319 -6.41 28.08 34.28
N ASP A 320 -6.06 29.32 33.93
CA ASP A 320 -4.66 29.74 33.95
C ASP A 320 -4.08 29.49 35.35
N LEU A 321 -3.03 28.68 35.41
CA LEU A 321 -2.32 28.37 36.64
C LEU A 321 -1.37 29.52 37.03
N HIS A 322 -1.20 30.50 36.15
CA HIS A 322 -0.21 31.56 36.20
C HIS A 322 1.22 31.02 36.34
N ASP A 323 2.22 31.90 36.41
CA ASP A 323 3.59 31.50 36.72
C ASP A 323 3.69 31.12 38.21
N VAL A 324 3.05 30.04 38.63
CA VAL A 324 3.04 29.61 40.03
C VAL A 324 3.44 28.14 40.15
N TRP A 325 4.58 27.91 40.77
CA TRP A 325 5.11 26.62 41.15
C TRP A 325 4.61 26.27 42.53
N VAL A 326 3.93 25.14 42.67
CA VAL A 326 3.58 24.58 43.98
C VAL A 326 4.45 23.37 44.26
N GLY A 327 5.31 23.48 45.26
CA GLY A 327 6.10 22.37 45.80
C GLY A 327 5.45 21.82 47.05
N PHE A 328 5.31 20.50 47.15
CA PHE A 328 4.86 19.85 48.38
C PHE A 328 5.89 18.79 48.80
N ASP A 329 6.48 18.96 49.98
CA ASP A 329 7.31 17.95 50.62
C ASP A 329 6.50 17.28 51.74
N PRO A 330 5.89 16.11 51.50
CA PRO A 330 5.26 15.32 52.55
C PRO A 330 6.36 14.57 53.30
N GLY A 331 7.02 15.21 54.27
CA GLY A 331 8.02 14.54 55.09
C GLY A 331 7.41 13.48 56.02
N THR A 332 8.28 12.75 56.72
CA THR A 332 7.84 11.72 57.68
C THR A 332 7.32 12.31 58.98
N SER A 333 7.95 13.37 59.47
CA SER A 333 7.60 14.07 60.72
C SER A 333 6.91 15.41 60.49
N GLY A 334 7.23 16.10 59.40
CA GLY A 334 6.66 17.38 59.04
C GLY A 334 6.58 17.53 57.54
N SER A 335 5.54 18.21 57.09
CA SER A 335 5.25 18.52 55.70
C SER A 335 5.45 20.01 55.46
N CYS A 336 5.85 20.37 54.24
CA CYS A 336 6.00 21.76 53.83
C CYS A 336 5.34 21.96 52.47
N VAL A 337 4.63 23.07 52.30
CA VAL A 337 4.12 23.53 51.01
C VAL A 337 4.89 24.80 50.68
N ALA A 338 5.40 24.91 49.46
CA ALA A 338 6.02 26.10 48.93
C ALA A 338 5.23 26.54 47.69
N VAL A 339 4.99 27.83 47.57
CA VAL A 339 4.41 28.45 46.39
C VAL A 339 5.39 29.48 45.90
N GLY A 340 5.81 29.41 44.65
CA GLY A 340 6.72 30.39 44.09
C GLY A 340 6.31 30.85 42.72
N SER A 341 6.59 32.11 42.38
CA SER A 341 6.35 32.64 41.03
C SER A 341 7.61 32.91 40.22
N SER A 342 8.75 32.85 40.88
CA SER A 342 10.08 32.85 40.28
C SER A 342 11.06 32.20 41.27
N THR A 343 12.30 31.98 40.85
CA THR A 343 13.36 31.50 41.75
C THR A 343 13.57 32.41 42.97
N ASP A 344 13.22 33.69 42.83
CA ASP A 344 13.47 34.73 43.83
C ASP A 344 12.22 35.03 44.68
N ASN A 345 11.07 34.49 44.32
CA ASN A 345 9.80 34.72 45.00
C ASN A 345 9.16 33.38 45.40
N ILE A 346 9.68 32.76 46.47
CA ILE A 346 9.15 31.54 47.08
C ILE A 346 8.58 31.86 48.46
N ILE A 347 7.30 31.56 48.64
CA ILE A 347 6.55 31.71 49.89
C ILE A 347 6.28 30.31 50.42
N LEU A 348 6.57 30.08 51.70
CA LEU A 348 6.23 28.82 52.37
C LEU A 348 4.85 28.95 52.99
N GLY A 349 4.02 27.93 52.80
CA GLY A 349 2.72 27.81 53.45
C GLY A 349 2.89 27.74 54.97
N GLU A 350 2.03 28.45 55.67
CA GLU A 350 2.05 28.58 57.13
C GLU A 350 0.77 27.98 57.73
N ASP A 351 0.89 27.27 58.86
CA ASP A 351 -0.29 26.88 59.64
C ASP A 351 -0.87 28.08 60.42
N ALA A 352 -1.98 27.86 61.14
CA ALA A 352 -2.61 28.90 61.97
C ALA A 352 -1.67 29.48 63.06
N ALA A 353 -0.59 28.77 63.40
CA ALA A 353 0.43 29.18 64.36
C ALA A 353 1.69 29.77 63.67
N LYS A 354 1.64 30.01 62.36
CA LYS A 354 2.74 30.53 61.52
C LYS A 354 3.94 29.59 61.37
N ASN A 355 3.75 28.30 61.58
CA ASN A 355 4.78 27.29 61.34
C ASN A 355 4.85 26.97 59.85
N LYS A 356 6.06 27.01 59.29
CA LYS A 356 6.34 26.69 57.88
C LYS A 356 6.54 25.19 57.63
N ILE A 357 6.79 24.43 58.70
CA ILE A 357 6.85 22.97 58.69
C ILE A 357 5.68 22.49 59.54
N ILE A 358 4.67 21.92 58.89
CA ILE A 358 3.42 21.49 59.50
C ILE A 358 3.56 20.01 59.89
N PRO A 359 3.31 19.59 61.15
CA PRO A 359 3.45 18.19 61.53
C PRO A 359 2.70 17.24 60.60
N SER A 360 3.35 16.17 60.14
CA SER A 360 2.74 15.19 59.21
C SER A 360 1.87 14.19 59.97
N VAL A 361 0.86 14.68 60.68
CA VAL A 361 -0.02 13.90 61.55
C VAL A 361 -1.46 14.13 61.13
N LEU A 362 -2.22 13.04 61.07
CA LEU A 362 -3.66 13.00 60.86
C LEU A 362 -4.27 12.23 62.03
N VAL A 363 -5.31 12.77 62.65
CA VAL A 363 -6.02 12.14 63.76
C VAL A 363 -7.52 12.13 63.44
N PHE A 364 -8.18 11.02 63.73
CA PHE A 364 -9.62 10.83 63.61
C PHE A 364 -10.24 10.73 65.00
N ASP A 365 -11.40 11.33 65.17
CA ASP A 365 -12.23 11.17 66.35
C ASP A 365 -13.06 9.89 66.24
N LYS A 366 -12.85 8.93 67.15
CA LYS A 366 -13.54 7.64 67.14
C LYS A 366 -14.98 7.72 67.65
N THR A 367 -15.39 8.82 68.27
CA THR A 367 -16.76 8.95 68.80
C THR A 367 -17.79 9.29 67.73
N GLU A 368 -17.34 9.69 66.55
CA GLU A 368 -18.20 10.06 65.42
C GLU A 368 -18.46 8.84 64.53
N GLU A 369 -19.72 8.51 64.30
CA GLU A 369 -20.09 7.41 63.40
C GLU A 369 -19.87 7.83 61.94
N PHE A 370 -18.84 7.27 61.30
CA PHE A 370 -18.59 7.47 59.87
C PHE A 370 -18.69 6.15 59.09
N HIS A 371 -19.61 6.12 58.13
CA HIS A 371 -19.69 5.07 57.13
C HIS A 371 -19.11 5.57 55.80
N PRO A 372 -18.03 4.96 55.28
CA PRO A 372 -17.38 5.42 54.06
C PRO A 372 -18.29 5.20 52.85
N ASN A 373 -18.94 6.26 52.38
CA ASN A 373 -19.72 6.30 51.14
C ASN A 373 -18.91 6.84 49.95
N GLY A 374 -17.62 6.49 49.92
CA GLY A 374 -16.85 6.43 48.69
C GLY A 374 -15.96 7.60 48.33
N ILE A 375 -16.18 8.86 48.76
CA ILE A 375 -15.28 9.95 48.29
C ILE A 375 -14.92 11.03 49.33
N GLU A 376 -15.68 11.25 50.41
CA GLU A 376 -15.38 12.37 51.32
C GLU A 376 -15.48 11.97 52.80
N ILE A 377 -14.42 12.28 53.56
CA ILE A 377 -14.39 12.20 55.02
C ILE A 377 -14.82 13.58 55.54
N PRO A 378 -15.87 13.69 56.37
CA PRO A 378 -16.31 14.95 56.93
C PRO A 378 -15.19 15.69 57.69
N GLU A 379 -15.03 16.99 57.48
CA GLU A 379 -13.96 17.77 58.14
C GLU A 379 -14.09 17.81 59.67
N ASN A 380 -15.27 17.56 60.23
CA ASN A 380 -15.50 17.56 61.67
C ASN A 380 -14.98 16.29 62.37
N ILE A 381 -14.67 15.22 61.64
CA ILE A 381 -14.28 13.93 62.23
C ILE A 381 -12.76 13.68 62.19
N TYR A 382 -11.99 14.61 61.61
CA TYR A 382 -10.54 14.50 61.59
C TYR A 382 -9.85 15.85 61.81
N GLU A 383 -8.67 15.79 62.40
CA GLU A 383 -7.77 16.91 62.60
C GLU A 383 -6.44 16.59 61.91
N HIS A 384 -5.74 17.63 61.43
CA HIS A 384 -4.42 17.48 60.82
C HIS A 384 -3.40 18.50 61.36
N GLY A 385 -2.12 18.28 61.08
CA GLY A 385 -1.06 19.25 61.40
C GLY A 385 -0.83 19.42 62.90
N THR A 386 -0.63 20.67 63.32
CA THR A 386 -0.31 21.03 64.72
C THR A 386 -1.44 20.66 65.69
N ARG A 387 -2.70 20.77 65.26
CA ARG A 387 -3.86 20.33 66.07
C ARG A 387 -3.86 18.82 66.27
N ALA A 388 -3.70 18.06 65.19
CA ALA A 388 -3.59 16.61 65.28
C ALA A 388 -2.38 16.15 66.10
N GLN A 389 -1.26 16.85 66.02
CA GLN A 389 -0.06 16.53 66.80
C GLN A 389 -0.29 16.65 68.32
N ALA A 390 -1.13 17.59 68.76
CA ALA A 390 -1.52 17.72 70.16
C ALA A 390 -2.42 16.54 70.62
N LEU A 391 -3.31 16.07 69.75
CA LEU A 391 -4.24 14.97 70.03
C LEU A 391 -3.60 13.57 69.90
N PHE A 392 -2.64 13.40 68.99
CA PHE A 392 -1.96 12.12 68.74
C PHE A 392 -1.15 11.61 69.95
N GLY A 393 -0.83 12.50 70.90
CA GLY A 393 -0.14 12.16 72.14
C GLY A 393 -0.99 12.33 73.40
N SER A 394 -2.31 12.53 73.28
CA SER A 394 -3.18 12.57 74.45
C SER A 394 -3.38 11.16 75.02
N GLU A 395 -3.56 11.05 76.33
CA GLU A 395 -3.86 9.77 77.00
C GLU A 395 -5.30 9.29 76.74
N GLU A 396 -6.10 10.08 76.03
CA GLU A 396 -7.49 9.77 75.72
C GLU A 396 -7.56 8.80 74.52
N GLU A 397 -8.06 7.56 74.75
CA GLU A 397 -8.29 6.56 73.68
C GLU A 397 -9.29 7.00 72.58
N ARG A 398 -9.88 8.19 72.74
CA ARG A 398 -10.83 8.83 71.82
C ARG A 398 -10.27 9.03 70.41
N TYR A 399 -8.97 9.27 70.31
CA TYR A 399 -8.34 9.61 69.04
C TYR A 399 -7.56 8.42 68.48
N THR A 400 -7.63 8.22 67.17
CA THR A 400 -6.68 7.35 66.44
C THR A 400 -6.01 8.15 65.37
N GLY A 401 -4.71 7.98 65.20
CA GLY A 401 -3.99 8.79 64.24
C GLY A 401 -2.94 8.02 63.49
N SER A 402 -2.54 8.61 62.38
CA SER A 402 -1.41 8.20 61.58
C SER A 402 -0.35 9.30 61.61
N ARG A 403 0.90 8.88 61.81
CA ARG A 403 2.07 9.74 61.65
C ARG A 403 2.76 9.36 60.35
N SER A 404 3.16 10.38 59.59
CA SER A 404 3.71 10.33 58.23
C SER A 404 2.62 10.31 57.14
N ILE A 405 2.22 11.50 56.72
CA ILE A 405 1.45 11.72 55.48
C ILE A 405 2.17 11.10 54.28
N LYS A 406 3.52 11.12 54.25
CA LYS A 406 4.33 10.39 53.28
C LYS A 406 3.92 8.92 53.12
N LYS A 407 3.71 8.21 54.24
CA LYS A 407 3.30 6.80 54.21
C LYS A 407 1.84 6.65 53.78
N LEU A 408 0.95 7.55 54.21
CA LEU A 408 -0.45 7.57 53.78
C LEU A 408 -0.59 7.77 52.26
N LEU A 409 0.24 8.63 51.68
CA LEU A 409 0.30 8.86 50.24
C LEU A 409 1.03 7.74 49.47
N GLY A 410 1.54 6.70 50.15
CA GLY A 410 2.12 5.53 49.51
C GLY A 410 3.60 5.65 49.09
N PHE A 411 4.36 6.64 49.56
CA PHE A 411 5.76 6.86 49.16
C PHE A 411 6.77 5.81 49.67
N LYS A 412 6.37 4.85 50.53
CA LYS A 412 7.25 3.75 51.00
C LYS A 412 6.51 2.44 51.23
N ASP A 413 5.30 2.48 51.81
CA ASP A 413 4.43 1.34 52.05
C ASP A 413 2.99 1.87 52.12
N VAL A 414 2.06 1.35 51.31
CA VAL A 414 0.64 1.68 51.46
C VAL A 414 0.17 1.07 52.77
N LYS A 415 -0.13 1.90 53.76
CA LYS A 415 -0.86 1.45 54.95
C LYS A 415 -2.35 1.59 54.69
N GLU A 416 -3.09 0.49 54.68
CA GLU A 416 -4.52 0.53 54.95
C GLU A 416 -4.71 1.07 56.36
N ILE A 417 -5.47 2.16 56.49
CA ILE A 417 -5.96 2.61 57.79
C ILE A 417 -7.18 1.73 58.08
N GLU A 418 -7.01 0.73 58.94
CA GLU A 418 -8.15 0.01 59.50
C GLU A 418 -8.86 0.90 60.53
N PHE A 419 -10.14 1.17 60.28
CA PHE A 419 -11.01 1.83 61.25
C PHE A 419 -11.47 0.78 62.27
N ASP A 420 -10.86 0.77 63.45
CA ASP A 420 -11.34 -0.04 64.57
C ASP A 420 -12.55 0.66 65.20
N ASN A 421 -13.72 0.46 64.58
CA ASN A 421 -15.00 0.78 65.20
C ASN A 421 -15.26 -0.29 66.26
N ARG A 422 -14.91 0.00 67.52
CA ARG A 422 -15.24 -0.86 68.66
C ARG A 422 -16.76 -0.84 68.89
N ASN A 423 -17.52 -1.59 68.11
CA ASN A 423 -18.85 -2.10 68.39
C ASN A 423 -19.26 -3.13 67.31
N THR A 424 -18.89 -4.38 67.52
CA THR A 424 -19.66 -5.56 67.05
C THR A 424 -20.30 -6.24 68.23
#